data_AF-A0A6V8F1G6-F1
#
_entry.id   AF-A0A6V8F1G6-F1
#
_cell.length_a   1.000
_cell.length_b   1.000
_cell.length_c   1.000
_cell.angle_alpha   90.00
_cell.angle_beta   90.00
_cell.angle_gamma   90.00
#
_symmetry.space_group_name_H-M   'P 1'
#
loop_
_entity.id
_entity.type
_entity.pdbx_description
1 polymer ?
#
loop_
_entity_poly.entity_id
_entity_poly.type
_entity_poly.pdbx_seq_one_letter_code
_entity_poly.pdbx_strand_id
1 'polypeptide(L)'
;MTPLKIKVAGYYELKISPDLTIAFAVMYGFKDGKNKDVYALMMYTPEKVFEFPIHEQLFKQWVDDGRVREITSDEAFAYIL
;
A
#
# COMPACT_ATOMS: atom_id res chain seq x y z
N MET A 1 -26.57 4.05 -12.55
CA MET A 1 -25.14 4.11 -12.18
C MET A 1 -24.81 2.91 -11.33
N THR A 2 -23.82 2.11 -11.70
CA THR A 2 -23.33 1.01 -10.87
C THR A 2 -22.56 1.58 -9.66
N PRO A 3 -22.81 1.09 -8.43
CA PRO A 3 -22.08 1.56 -7.25
C PRO A 3 -20.58 1.20 -7.35
N LEU A 4 -19.71 2.12 -6.93
CA LEU A 4 -18.29 1.86 -6.78
C LEU A 4 -18.10 0.84 -5.65
N LYS A 5 -17.45 -0.29 -5.94
CA LYS A 5 -17.05 -1.27 -4.93
C LYS A 5 -15.56 -1.11 -4.68
N ILE A 6 -15.17 -0.83 -3.44
CA ILE A 6 -13.77 -0.79 -3.02
C ILE A 6 -13.45 -2.11 -2.33
N LYS A 7 -12.35 -2.75 -2.73
CA LYS A 7 -11.81 -3.95 -2.08
C LYS A 7 -10.37 -3.68 -1.66
N VAL A 8 -10.03 -3.98 -0.41
CA VAL A 8 -8.63 -4.03 0.03
C VAL A 8 -7.99 -5.27 -0.59
N ALA A 9 -6.91 -5.04 -1.35
CA ALA A 9 -6.14 -6.08 -2.01
C ALA A 9 -5.24 -6.82 -1.01
N GLY A 10 -4.60 -6.06 -0.12
CA GLY A 10 -3.67 -6.53 0.89
C GLY A 10 -3.17 -5.39 1.77
N TYR A 11 -2.58 -5.77 2.89
CA TYR A 11 -1.88 -4.86 3.80
C TYR A 11 -0.39 -5.14 3.72
N TYR A 12 0.42 -4.10 3.79
CA TYR A 12 1.85 -4.19 3.62
C TYR A 12 2.54 -3.31 4.65
N GLU A 13 3.70 -3.75 5.11
CA GLU A 13 4.67 -2.90 5.79
C GLU A 13 5.81 -2.56 4.85
N LEU A 14 6.28 -1.31 4.92
CA LEU A 14 7.46 -0.82 4.23
C LEU A 14 8.48 -0.39 5.29
N LYS A 15 9.64 -1.04 5.29
CA LYS A 15 10.77 -0.65 6.12
C LYS A 15 11.59 0.44 5.45
N ILE A 16 11.64 1.61 6.06
CA ILE A 16 12.38 2.78 5.55
C ILE A 16 13.77 2.85 6.16
N SER A 17 13.87 2.54 7.45
CA SER A 17 15.11 2.44 8.22
C SER A 17 14.94 1.36 9.30
N PRO A 18 15.98 1.03 10.09
CA PRO A 18 15.85 0.11 11.22
C PRO A 18 14.74 0.51 12.21
N ASP A 19 14.52 1.81 12.39
CA ASP A 19 13.61 2.38 13.40
C ASP A 19 12.30 2.90 12.81
N LEU A 20 12.15 2.91 11.48
CA LEU A 20 10.98 3.47 10.80
C LEU A 20 10.35 2.45 9.86
N THR A 21 9.12 2.07 10.18
CA THR A 21 8.27 1.21 9.38
C THR A 21 6.94 1.91 9.12
N ILE A 22 6.40 1.75 7.92
CA ILE A 22 5.07 2.24 7.59
C ILE A 22 4.17 1.07 7.18
N ALA A 23 3.03 0.93 7.84
CA ALA A 23 1.95 0.07 7.40
C ALA A 23 1.02 0.81 6.43
N PHE A 24 0.66 0.18 5.31
CA PHE A 24 -0.27 0.73 4.31
C PHE A 24 -1.14 -0.38 3.70
N ALA A 25 -2.30 0.00 3.15
CA ALA A 25 -3.20 -0.91 2.46
C ALA A 25 -3.31 -0.55 0.97
N VAL A 26 -3.31 -1.55 0.10
CA VAL A 26 -3.58 -1.37 -1.32
C VAL A 26 -5.06 -1.59 -1.58
N MET A 27 -5.71 -0.67 -2.29
CA MET A 27 -7.15 -0.73 -2.57
C MET A 27 -7.40 -0.74 -4.08
N TYR A 28 -8.32 -1.61 -4.51
CA TYR A 28 -8.85 -1.63 -5.87
C TYR A 28 -10.29 -1.10 -5.88
N GLY A 29 -10.50 -0.03 -6.67
CA GLY A 29 -11.81 0.46 -7.03
C GLY A 29 -12.35 -0.25 -8.27
N PHE A 30 -13.50 -0.90 -8.13
CA PHE A 30 -14.20 -1.55 -9.23
C PHE A 30 -15.42 -0.72 -9.64
N LYS A 31 -15.49 -0.36 -10.92
CA LYS A 31 -16.67 0.28 -11.53
C LYS A 31 -17.04 -0.46 -12.80
N ASP A 32 -18.30 -0.89 -12.91
CA ASP A 32 -18.81 -1.66 -14.05
C ASP A 32 -18.00 -2.95 -14.34
N GLY A 33 -17.47 -3.60 -13.29
CA GLY A 33 -16.68 -4.83 -13.40
C GLY A 33 -15.24 -4.63 -13.90
N LYS A 34 -14.79 -3.39 -14.10
CA LYS A 34 -13.42 -3.06 -14.50
C LYS A 34 -12.66 -2.38 -13.35
N ASN A 35 -11.36 -2.69 -13.23
CA ASN A 35 -10.44 -1.96 -12.35
C ASN A 35 -10.37 -0.52 -12.85
N LYS A 36 -10.78 0.44 -12.02
CA LYS A 36 -10.86 1.84 -12.44
C LYS A 36 -9.92 2.75 -11.67
N ASP A 37 -9.74 2.51 -10.36
CA ASP A 37 -9.01 3.43 -9.49
C ASP A 37 -8.10 2.65 -8.53
N VAL A 38 -6.80 2.97 -8.52
CA VAL A 38 -5.87 2.63 -7.44
C VAL A 38 -5.68 3.92 -6.65
N TYR A 39 -6.14 3.94 -5.40
CA TYR A 39 -5.97 5.12 -4.55
C TYR A 39 -4.51 5.22 -4.11
N ALA A 40 -3.89 6.35 -4.44
CA ALA A 40 -2.52 6.67 -4.07
C ALA A 40 -2.46 7.35 -2.70
N LEU A 41 -1.62 6.84 -1.80
CA LEU A 41 -1.27 7.49 -0.54
C LEU A 41 0.11 8.14 -0.66
N MET A 42 0.19 9.47 -0.70
CA MET A 42 1.49 10.15 -0.67
C MET A 42 1.99 10.25 0.78
N MET A 43 3.14 9.67 1.08
CA MET A 43 3.75 9.76 2.42
C MET A 43 5.01 10.61 2.36
N TYR A 44 5.05 11.65 3.18
CA TYR A 44 6.21 12.49 3.37
C TYR A 44 7.00 12.00 4.59
N THR A 45 8.21 11.52 4.39
CA THR A 45 9.21 11.43 5.47
C THR A 45 10.16 12.63 5.36
N PRO A 46 10.92 12.95 6.42
CA PRO A 46 11.89 14.06 6.38
C PRO A 46 12.91 13.97 5.24
N GLU A 47 13.14 12.76 4.70
CA GLU A 47 14.19 12.48 3.72
C GLU A 47 13.67 11.89 2.40
N LYS A 48 12.41 11.42 2.34
CA LYS A 48 11.86 10.72 1.18
C LYS A 48 10.38 11.03 0.97
N VAL A 49 10.03 11.23 -0.30
CA VAL A 49 8.65 11.27 -0.76
C VAL A 49 8.31 9.89 -1.30
N PHE A 50 7.25 9.27 -0.78
CA PHE A 50 6.67 8.06 -1.35
C PHE A 50 5.50 8.45 -2.23
N GLU A 51 5.62 8.17 -3.53
CA GLU A 51 4.54 8.33 -4.49
C GLU A 51 3.84 7.00 -4.70
N PHE A 52 2.51 7.04 -4.66
CA PHE A 52 1.65 5.97 -5.14
C PHE A 52 0.87 6.51 -6.37
N PRO A 53 0.43 5.66 -7.30
CA PRO A 53 0.63 4.22 -7.35
C PRO A 53 2.10 3.87 -7.63
N ILE A 54 2.64 2.93 -6.85
CA ILE A 54 3.97 2.40 -7.10
C ILE A 54 3.88 1.50 -8.34
N HIS A 55 4.79 1.68 -9.31
CA HIS A 55 4.87 0.77 -10.45
C HIS A 55 5.10 -0.67 -9.99
N GLU A 56 4.39 -1.63 -10.60
CA GLU A 56 4.45 -3.05 -10.23
C GLU A 56 5.89 -3.59 -10.16
N GLN A 57 6.75 -3.17 -11.10
CA GLN A 57 8.16 -3.58 -11.13
C GLN A 57 8.95 -3.08 -9.90
N LEU A 58 8.72 -1.83 -9.48
CA LEU A 58 9.37 -1.25 -8.30
C LEU A 58 8.84 -1.88 -7.02
N PHE A 59 7.53 -2.14 -6.96
CA PHE A 59 6.92 -2.85 -5.83
C PHE A 59 7.49 -4.27 -5.69
N LYS A 60 7.57 -5.01 -6.81
CA LYS A 60 8.17 -6.35 -6.85
C LYS A 60 9.63 -6.31 -6.38
N GLN A 61 10.42 -5.37 -6.88
CA GLN A 61 11.80 -5.20 -6.43
C GLN A 61 11.88 -4.97 -4.92
N TRP A 62 11.00 -4.15 -4.34
CA TRP A 62 11.01 -3.91 -2.89
C TRP A 62 10.58 -5.13 -2.07
N VAL A 63 9.70 -5.99 -2.60
CA VAL A 63 9.37 -7.27 -1.99
C VAL A 63 10.57 -8.22 -2.05
N ASP A 64 11.22 -8.33 -3.22
CA ASP A 64 12.40 -9.18 -3.42
C ASP A 64 13.58 -8.73 -2.53
N ASP A 65 13.75 -7.41 -2.35
CA ASP A 65 14.76 -6.81 -1.47
C ASP A 65 14.40 -6.91 0.03
N GLY A 66 13.24 -7.47 0.39
CA GLY A 66 12.75 -7.57 1.77
C GLY A 66 12.40 -6.21 2.42
N ARG A 67 12.24 -5.16 1.62
CA ARG A 67 11.87 -3.82 2.07
C ARG A 67 10.37 -3.68 2.27
N VAL A 68 9.58 -4.43 1.50
CA VAL A 68 8.12 -4.54 1.65
C VAL A 68 7.76 -5.96 2.04
N ARG A 69 6.88 -6.11 3.02
CA ARG A 69 6.33 -7.40 3.46
C ARG A 69 4.81 -7.31 3.54
N GLU A 70 4.11 -8.35 3.09
CA GLU A 70 2.67 -8.46 3.31
C GLU A 70 2.40 -8.78 4.78
N ILE A 71 1.42 -8.08 5.34
CA ILE A 71 0.97 -8.22 6.73
C ILE A 71 -0.54 -8.44 6.76
N THR A 72 -1.05 -8.86 7.90
CA THR A 72 -2.48 -8.97 8.17
C THR A 72 -3.10 -7.61 8.51
N SER A 73 -4.43 -7.52 8.45
CA SER A 73 -5.17 -6.34 8.93
C SER A 73 -4.92 -6.06 10.40
N ASP A 74 -4.76 -7.11 11.21
CA ASP A 74 -4.58 -7.01 12.66
C ASP A 74 -3.18 -6.46 12.99
N GLU A 75 -2.15 -6.94 12.27
CA GLU A 75 -0.79 -6.38 12.34
C GLU A 75 -0.80 -4.90 11.92
N ALA A 76 -1.47 -4.55 10.82
CA ALA A 76 -1.55 -3.16 10.36
C ALA A 76 -2.26 -2.25 11.38
N PHE A 77 -3.31 -2.75 12.03
CA PHE A 77 -4.06 -2.00 13.05
C PHE A 77 -3.22 -1.72 14.30
N ALA A 78 -2.32 -2.62 14.67
CA ALA A 78 -1.43 -2.45 15.83
C ALA A 78 -0.45 -1.28 15.69
N TYR A 79 -0.18 -0.77 14.47
CA TYR A 79 0.66 0.42 14.26
C TYR A 79 -0.05 1.75 14.53
N ILE A 80 -1.39 1.74 14.62
CA ILE A 80 -2.22 2.95 14.82
C ILE A 80 -2.51 3.18 16.30
N LEU A 81 -2.45 2.13 17.12
CA LEU A 81 -2.67 2.15 18.58
C LEU A 81 -1.37 2.44 19.34
#